data_AF-A0A0K0GB97-F1
#
_entry.id   AF-A0A0K0GB97-F1
#
_cell.length_a   1.000
_cell.length_b   1.000
_cell.length_c   1.000
_cell.angle_alpha   90.00
_cell.angle_beta   90.00
_cell.angle_gamma   90.00
#
_symmetry.space_group_name_H-M   'P 1'
#
loop_
_entity.id
_entity.type
_entity.pdbx_description
1 polymer ?
#
loop_
_entity_poly.entity_id
_entity_poly.type
_entity_poly.pdbx_seq_one_letter_code
_entity_poly.pdbx_strand_id
1 'polypeptide(L)' 'MGKDSWFLIPKKDGIFFIGIVVYVVMFFLPWTHEIKILNVSLLAWGGALLFLLAPITGIILTLIDSTDR' A
#
# COMPACT_ATOMS: atom_id res chain seq x y z
N MET A 1 32.75 -12.06 -10.68
CA MET A 1 31.32 -12.33 -10.47
C MET A 1 30.62 -10.98 -10.37
N GLY A 2 30.00 -10.56 -11.48
CA GLY A 2 29.27 -9.29 -11.55
C GLY A 2 28.15 -9.31 -10.52
N LYS A 3 28.21 -8.39 -9.56
CA LYS A 3 27.05 -8.07 -8.71
C LYS A 3 26.22 -7.09 -9.52
N ASP A 4 25.53 -7.61 -10.54
CA ASP A 4 24.55 -6.85 -11.28
C ASP A 4 23.36 -6.63 -10.33
N SER A 5 23.41 -5.52 -9.59
CA SER A 5 22.30 -5.06 -8.75
C SER A 5 21.16 -4.63 -9.68
N TRP A 6 20.35 -5.62 -10.04
CA TRP A 6 19.34 -5.60 -11.11
C TRP A 6 18.31 -4.46 -11.03
N PHE A 7 18.04 -3.89 -9.86
CA PHE A 7 17.26 -2.64 -9.74
C PHE A 7 17.38 -2.15 -8.29
N LEU A 8 18.05 -1.03 -8.06
CA LEU A 8 18.00 -0.38 -6.74
C LEU A 8 16.65 0.32 -6.64
N ILE A 9 15.67 -0.35 -6.04
CA ILE A 9 14.35 0.24 -5.78
C ILE A 9 14.59 1.52 -4.95
N PRO A 10 14.12 2.69 -5.42
CA PRO A 10 14.20 3.93 -4.66
C PRO A 10 13.61 3.71 -3.26
N LYS A 11 14.29 4.19 -2.21
CA LYS A 11 13.87 3.94 -0.82
C LYS A 11 12.40 4.32 -0.55
N LYS A 12 11.88 5.33 -1.26
CA LYS A 12 10.48 5.78 -1.21
C LYS A 12 9.51 4.68 -1.68
N ASP A 13 9.84 3.99 -2.77
CA ASP A 13 9.01 2.93 -3.34
C ASP A 13 9.03 1.67 -2.46
N GLY A 14 10.17 1.40 -1.81
CA GLY A 14 10.29 0.33 -0.82
C GLY A 14 9.39 0.55 0.40
N ILE A 15 9.32 1.77 0.92
CA ILE A 15 8.43 2.12 2.05
C ILE A 15 6.97 1.99 1.64
N PHE A 16 6.61 2.44 0.44
CA PHE A 16 5.25 2.30 -0.09
C PHE A 16 4.83 0.83 -0.19
N PHE A 17 5.70 -0.02 -0.73
CA PHE A 17 5.46 -1.45 -0.83
C PHE A 17 5.26 -2.12 0.55
N ILE A 18 6.13 -1.79 1.52
CA ILE A 18 5.98 -2.28 2.91
C ILE A 18 4.64 -1.82 3.49
N GLY A 19 4.23 -0.58 3.25
CA GLY A 19 2.93 -0.05 3.67
C GLY A 19 1.76 -0.87 3.14
N ILE A 20 1.78 -1.26 1.86
CA ILE A 20 0.76 -2.12 1.26
C ILE A 20 0.75 -3.51 1.92
N VAL A 21 1.92 -4.12 2.13
CA VAL A 21 2.00 -5.44 2.75
C VAL A 21 1.41 -5.42 4.16
N VAL A 22 1.81 -4.45 4.98
CA VAL A 22 1.26 -4.27 6.34
C VAL A 22 -0.24 -4.02 6.28
N TYR A 23 -0.72 -3.22 5.33
CA TYR A 23 -2.14 -2.95 5.14
C TYR A 23 -2.94 -4.23 4.84
N VAL A 24 -2.47 -5.06 3.91
CA VAL A 24 -3.11 -6.33 3.56
C VAL A 24 -3.11 -7.27 4.76
N VAL A 25 -2.00 -7.39 5.48
CA VAL A 25 -1.91 -8.20 6.70
C VAL A 25 -2.89 -7.71 7.77
N MET A 26 -3.08 -6.39 7.89
CA MET A 26 -4.00 -5.83 8.88
C MET A 26 -5.49 -6.01 8.52
N PHE A 27 -5.86 -5.81 7.26
CA PHE A 27 -7.26 -5.76 6.86
C PHE A 27 -7.79 -7.03 6.20
N PHE A 28 -6.92 -7.83 5.57
CA PHE A 28 -7.30 -8.96 4.72
C PHE A 28 -6.95 -10.33 5.28
N LEU A 29 -6.16 -10.39 6.35
CA LEU A 29 -5.95 -11.66 7.04
C LEU A 29 -7.24 -12.08 7.76
N PRO A 30 -7.61 -13.36 7.72
CA PRO A 30 -8.75 -13.87 8.47
C PRO A 30 -8.39 -13.84 9.96
N TRP A 31 -8.69 -12.71 10.60
CA TRP A 31 -8.75 -12.65 12.05
C TRP A 31 -9.81 -13.64 12.52
N THR A 32 -9.61 -14.24 13.68
CA THR A 32 -10.52 -15.25 14.26
C THR A 32 -11.99 -14.79 14.40
N HIS A 33 -12.26 -13.49 14.22
CA HIS A 33 -13.59 -12.89 14.33
C HIS A 33 -13.91 -12.09 13.07
N GLU A 34 -15.09 -12.31 12.46
CA GLU A 34 -15.61 -11.42 11.42
C GLU A 34 -15.91 -10.05 12.02
N ILE A 35 -15.04 -9.08 11.77
CA ILE A 35 -15.27 -7.69 12.17
C ILE A 35 -16.20 -7.04 11.16
N LYS A 36 -17.33 -6.52 11.64
CA LYS A 36 -18.30 -5.76 10.83
C LYS A 36 -18.46 -4.36 11.41
N ILE A 37 -18.43 -3.36 10.55
CA ILE A 37 -18.72 -1.96 10.88
C ILE A 37 -19.96 -1.58 10.08
N LEU A 38 -21.02 -1.12 10.76
CA LEU A 38 -22.31 -0.81 10.13
C LEU A 38 -22.88 -1.99 9.31
N ASN A 39 -22.76 -3.22 9.81
CA ASN A 39 -23.20 -4.43 9.11
C ASN A 39 -22.44 -4.73 7.79
N VAL A 40 -21.39 -3.99 7.49
CA VAL A 40 -20.50 -4.18 6.34
C VAL A 40 -19.19 -4.78 6.84
N SER A 41 -18.63 -5.75 6.11
CA SER A 41 -17.38 -6.41 6.52
C SER A 41 -16.22 -5.42 6.54
N LEU A 42 -15.32 -5.59 7.51
CA LEU A 42 -14.07 -4.81 7.58
C LEU A 42 -13.24 -4.99 6.29
N LEU A 43 -13.32 -6.15 5.65
CA LEU A 43 -12.76 -6.43 4.33
C LEU A 43 -13.30 -5.48 3.25
N ALA A 44 -14.61 -5.25 3.20
CA ALA A 44 -15.21 -4.35 2.22
C ALA A 44 -14.79 -2.89 2.47
N TRP A 45 -14.73 -2.47 3.73
CA TRP A 45 -14.18 -1.16 4.11
C TRP A 45 -12.70 -1.03 3.75
N GLY A 46 -11.91 -2.09 3.98
CA GLY A 46 -10.50 -2.14 3.60
C GLY A 46 -10.30 -2.09 2.08
N GLY A 47 -11.15 -2.76 1.30
CA GLY A 47 -11.14 -2.65 -0.16
C GLY A 47 -11.46 -1.22 -0.63
N ALA A 48 -12.50 -0.61 -0.08
CA ALA A 48 -12.91 0.76 -0.42
C ALA A 48 -11.82 1.79 -0.08
N LEU A 49 -11.18 1.65 1.08
CA LEU A 49 -10.11 2.54 1.50
C LEU A 49 -8.88 2.39 0.61
N LEU A 50 -8.51 1.17 0.19
CA LEU A 50 -7.39 0.94 -0.74
C LEU A 50 -7.66 1.61 -2.10
N PHE A 51 -8.90 1.56 -2.58
CA PHE A 51 -9.34 2.23 -3.81
C PHE A 51 -9.11 3.75 -3.77
N LEU A 52 -9.23 4.37 -2.60
CA LEU A 52 -8.93 5.79 -2.42
C LEU A 52 -7.44 6.05 -2.21
N LEU A 53 -6.81 5.28 -1.33
CA LEU A 53 -5.41 5.51 -0.96
C LEU A 53 -4.47 5.29 -2.14
N ALA A 54 -4.61 4.20 -2.90
CA ALA A 54 -3.71 3.85 -4.00
C ALA A 54 -3.52 4.99 -5.03
N PRO A 55 -4.58 5.55 -5.65
CA PRO A 55 -4.43 6.66 -6.59
C PRO A 55 -3.90 7.94 -5.92
N ILE A 56 -4.32 8.25 -4.68
CA ILE A 56 -3.81 9.41 -3.94
C ILE A 56 -2.30 9.30 -3.72
N THR A 57 -1.82 8.14 -3.27
CA THR A 57 -0.37 7.91 -3.12
C THR A 57 0.36 7.98 -4.45
N GLY A 58 -0.21 7.45 -5.54
CA GLY A 58 0.39 7.55 -6.87
C GLY A 58 0.56 9.00 -7.33
N ILE A 59 -0.47 9.84 -7.12
CA ILE A 59 -0.42 11.27 -7.42
C ILE A 59 0.64 11.96 -6.56
N ILE A 60 0.65 11.72 -5.24
CA ILE A 60 1.61 12.33 -4.32
C ILE A 60 3.05 11.96 -4.71
N LEU A 61 3.32 10.69 -4.99
CA LEU A 61 4.66 10.24 -5.39
C LEU A 61 5.11 10.92 -6.69
N THR A 62 4.21 11.01 -7.67
CA THR A 62 4.47 11.69 -8.95
C THR A 62 4.74 13.18 -8.75
N LEU A 63 3.96 13.87 -7.92
CA LEU A 63 4.15 15.29 -7.63
C LEU A 63 5.48 15.55 -6.92
N ILE A 64 5.85 14.73 -5.94
CA ILE A 64 7.14 14.87 -5.24
C ILE A 64 8.31 14.63 -6.20
N ASP A 65 8.22 13.61 -7.07
CA ASP A 65 9.27 13.35 -8.08
C ASP A 65 9.40 14.51 -9.08
N SER A 66 8.28 15.15 -9.42
CA SER A 66 8.26 16.32 -10.32
C SER A 66 8.86 17.58 -9.67
N THR A 67 8.81 17.70 -8.34
CA THR A 67 9.35 18.85 -7.59
C THR A 67 10.86 18.78 -7.36
N ASP A 68 11.44 17.57 -7.27
CA ASP A 68 12.89 17.37 -7.06
C ASP A 68 13.72 17.52 -8.37
N ARG A 69 13.08 17.78 -9.52
CA ARG A 69 13.72 18.09 -10.81
C ARG A 69 13.72 19.58 -11.11
#